data_AF-A0A7K0JCT3-F1
#
_entry.id   AF-A0A7K0JCT3-F1
#
_cell.length_a   1.000
_cell.length_b   1.000
_cell.length_c   1.000
_cell.angle_alpha   90.00
_cell.angle_beta   90.00
_cell.angle_gamma   90.00
#
_symmetry.space_group_name_H-M   'P 1'
#
loop_
_entity.id
_entity.type
_entity.pdbx_description
1 polymer ?
#
loop_
_entity_poly.entity_id
_entity_poly.type
_entity_poly.pdbx_seq_one_letter_code
_entity_poly.pdbx_strand_id
1 'polypeptide(L)' 'MKAIVENPLINCEPEVLHLFVQIINEIASCMSEDELRGCINSLIVQYPYFKLFFDYGFENNHMWVKESDSMETLIFVEF' A
#
# COMPACT_ATOMS: atom_id res chain seq x y z
N MET A 1 3.02 -10.44 10.13
CA MET A 1 3.27 -9.80 8.83
C MET A 1 4.64 -9.17 8.80
N LYS A 2 5.29 -9.17 7.63
CA LYS A 2 6.60 -8.58 7.39
C LYS A 2 6.52 -7.72 6.14
N ALA A 3 6.79 -6.42 6.29
CA ALA A 3 6.76 -5.46 5.19
C ALA A 3 8.17 -5.06 4.76
N ILE A 4 8.37 -4.92 3.45
CA ILE A 4 9.62 -4.48 2.81
C ILE A 4 9.26 -3.39 1.80
N VAL A 5 9.90 -2.23 1.91
CA VAL A 5 9.90 -1.24 0.82
C VAL A 5 10.98 -1.69 -0.16
N GLU A 6 10.56 -2.26 -1.29
CA GLU A 6 11.48 -2.88 -2.26
C GLU A 6 12.13 -1.84 -3.18
N ASN A 7 11.41 -0.77 -3.51
CA ASN A 7 11.87 0.30 -4.38
C ASN A 7 11.57 1.68 -3.77
N PRO A 8 12.32 2.73 -4.14
CA PRO A 8 12.02 4.08 -3.71
C PRO A 8 10.75 4.59 -4.41
N LEU A 9 9.94 5.38 -3.68
CA LEU A 9 8.84 6.14 -4.28
C LEU A 9 9.43 7.24 -5.16
N ILE A 10 9.05 7.29 -6.44
CA ILE A 10 9.56 8.28 -7.40
C ILE A 10 8.70 9.54 -7.40
N ASN A 11 7.38 9.40 -7.29
CA ASN A 11 6.48 10.55 -7.25
C ASN A 11 6.47 11.21 -5.86
N CYS A 12 7.06 12.40 -5.79
CA CYS A 12 7.20 13.21 -4.56
C CYS A 12 6.11 14.29 -4.40
N GLU A 13 4.98 14.20 -5.11
CA GLU A 13 3.85 15.09 -4.86
C GLU A 13 3.33 14.94 -3.40
N PRO A 14 2.94 16.04 -2.72
CA PRO A 14 2.54 15.99 -1.32
C PRO A 14 1.43 14.98 -1.01
N GLU A 15 0.44 14.86 -1.90
CA GLU A 15 -0.69 13.94 -1.78
C GLU A 15 -0.24 12.48 -1.87
N VAL A 16 0.72 12.19 -2.75
CA VAL A 16 1.30 10.85 -2.95
C VAL A 16 2.13 10.46 -1.74
N LEU A 17 2.97 11.38 -1.24
CA LEU A 17 3.76 11.17 -0.03
C LEU A 17 2.86 10.93 1.19
N HIS A 18 1.78 11.71 1.32
CA HIS A 18 0.80 11.53 2.40
C HIS A 18 0.16 10.14 2.33
N LEU A 19 -0.33 9.73 1.15
CA LEU A 19 -0.92 8.40 0.95
C LEU A 19 0.07 7.27 1.23
N PHE A 20 1.31 7.39 0.76
CA PHE A 20 2.35 6.40 1.00
C PHE A 20 2.59 6.19 2.50
N VAL A 21 2.67 7.28 3.28
CA VAL A 21 2.78 7.21 4.74
C VAL A 21 1.55 6.54 5.37
N GLN A 22 0.33 6.85 4.90
CA GLN A 22 -0.87 6.17 5.39
C GLN A 22 -0.84 4.66 5.13
N ILE A 23 -0.45 4.24 3.92
CA ILE A 23 -0.31 2.81 3.58
C ILE A 23 0.66 2.12 4.53
N ILE A 24 1.84 2.71 4.76
CA ILE A 24 2.83 2.14 5.69
C ILE A 24 2.28 2.05 7.12
N ASN A 25 1.58 3.09 7.58
CA ASN A 25 1.00 3.10 8.92
C ASN A 25 -0.06 2.01 9.10
N GLU A 26 -0.93 1.80 8.11
CA GLU A 26 -1.91 0.70 8.15
C GLU A 26 -1.24 -0.68 8.12
N ILE A 27 -0.22 -0.86 7.30
CA ILE A 27 0.55 -2.12 7.27
C ILE A 27 1.21 -2.38 8.64
N ALA A 28 1.77 -1.35 9.27
CA ALA A 28 2.45 -1.46 10.55
C ALA A 28 1.48 -1.65 11.74
N SER A 29 0.23 -1.20 11.62
CA SER A 29 -0.79 -1.31 12.68
C SER A 29 -1.53 -2.64 12.68
N CYS A 30 -1.61 -3.29 11.52
CA CYS A 30 -2.33 -4.55 11.36
C CYS A 30 -1.50 -5.76 11.84
N MET A 31 -2.18 -6.78 12.38
CA MET A 31 -1.56 -8.01 12.86
C MET A 31 -1.93 -9.25 12.04
N SER A 32 -2.94 -9.13 11.18
CA SER A 32 -3.45 -10.22 10.32
C SER A 32 -3.79 -9.73 8.91
N GLU A 33 -3.88 -10.67 7.97
CA GLU A 33 -4.30 -10.39 6.58
C GLU A 33 -5.70 -9.75 6.53
N ASP A 34 -6.65 -10.26 7.31
CA ASP A 34 -8.04 -9.78 7.33
C ASP A 34 -8.13 -8.32 7.79
N GLU A 35 -7.37 -7.95 8.84
CA GLU A 35 -7.26 -6.57 9.30
C GLU A 35 -6.66 -5.68 8.21
N LEU A 36 -5.56 -6.12 7.58
CA LEU A 36 -4.88 -5.36 6.53
C LEU A 36 -5.81 -5.10 5.33
N ARG A 37 -6.57 -6.12 4.90
CA ARG A 37 -7.60 -5.95 3.86
C ARG A 37 -8.64 -4.92 4.25
N GLY A 38 -9.12 -4.96 5.49
CA GLY A 38 -10.05 -3.98 6.04
C GLY A 38 -9.49 -2.57 6.02
N CYS A 39 -8.26 -2.38 6.49
CA CYS A 39 -7.59 -1.08 6.53
C CYS A 39 -7.32 -0.50 5.14
N ILE A 40 -6.84 -1.30 4.19
CA ILE A 40 -6.65 -0.84 2.80
C ILE A 40 -7.99 -0.43 2.16
N ASN A 41 -9.06 -1.19 2.39
CA ASN A 41 -10.39 -0.80 1.91
C ASN A 41 -10.86 0.52 2.53
N SER A 42 -10.63 0.72 3.82
CA SER A 42 -10.90 1.98 4.51
C SER A 42 -10.11 3.15 3.92
N LEU A 43 -8.82 2.97 3.61
CA LEU A 43 -7.99 3.99 2.95
C LEU A 43 -8.55 4.40 1.59
N ILE A 44 -9.05 3.45 0.79
CA ILE A 44 -9.63 3.76 -0.53
C ILE A 44 -10.93 4.56 -0.40
N VAL A 45 -11.74 4.26 0.62
CA VAL A 45 -12.96 5.03 0.90
C VAL A 45 -12.62 6.43 1.39
N GLN A 46 -11.61 6.56 2.25
CA GLN A 46 -11.16 7.84 2.80
C GLN A 46 -10.45 8.72 1.75
N TYR A 47 -9.73 8.09 0.82
CA TYR A 47 -8.95 8.73 -0.22
C TYR A 47 -9.38 8.22 -1.60
N PRO A 48 -10.44 8.79 -2.21
CA PRO A 48 -10.96 8.35 -3.51
C PRO A 48 -9.93 8.40 -4.65
N TYR A 49 -8.87 9.18 -4.49
CA TYR A 49 -7.75 9.31 -5.43
C TYR A 49 -6.65 8.25 -5.22
N PHE A 50 -6.79 7.33 -4.26
CA PHE A 50 -5.79 6.27 -4.00
C PHE A 50 -5.36 5.56 -5.29
N LYS A 51 -6.34 5.11 -6.08
CA LYS A 51 -6.12 4.36 -7.33
C LYS A 51 -5.59 5.19 -8.50
N LEU A 52 -5.45 6.51 -8.33
CA LEU A 52 -4.74 7.34 -9.31
C LEU A 52 -3.22 7.25 -9.13
N PHE A 53 -2.76 6.91 -7.93
CA PHE A 53 -1.35 6.95 -7.56
C PHE A 53 -0.78 5.59 -7.17
N PHE A 54 -1.63 4.69 -6.67
CA PHE A 54 -1.21 3.36 -6.23
C PHE A 54 -2.14 2.26 -6.72
N ASP A 55 -1.52 1.20 -7.23
CA ASP A 55 -2.15 -0.09 -7.42
C ASP A 55 -1.76 -1.04 -6.29
N TYR A 56 -2.63 -1.99 -5.98
CA TYR A 56 -2.36 -3.01 -4.97
C TYR A 56 -3.04 -4.32 -5.31
N GLY A 57 -2.52 -5.40 -4.73
CA GLY A 57 -3.10 -6.73 -4.85
C GLY A 57 -2.81 -7.56 -3.62
N PHE A 58 -3.68 -8.53 -3.38
CA PHE A 58 -3.46 -9.55 -2.38
C PHE A 58 -3.50 -10.92 -3.05
N GLU A 59 -2.52 -11.74 -2.74
CA GLU A 59 -2.42 -13.14 -3.12
C GLU A 59 -2.44 -14.02 -1.86
N ASN A 60 -2.23 -15.33 -2.01
CA ASN A 60 -2.46 -16.30 -0.93
C ASN A 60 -1.65 -16.01 0.35
N ASN A 61 -0.43 -15.49 0.23
CA ASN A 61 0.49 -15.29 1.37
C ASN A 61 1.15 -13.91 1.37
N HIS A 62 0.76 -13.01 0.46
CA HIS A 62 1.37 -11.70 0.39
C HIS A 62 0.46 -10.64 -0.23
N MET A 63 0.78 -9.39 0.06
CA MET A 63 0.23 -8.20 -0.55
C MET A 63 1.36 -7.43 -1.23
N TRP A 64 1.04 -6.79 -2.34
CA TRP A 64 1.93 -5.85 -3.01
C TRP A 64 1.25 -4.51 -3.22
N VAL A 65 2.04 -3.43 -3.23
CA VAL A 65 1.65 -2.07 -3.61
C VAL A 65 2.63 -1.57 -4.65
N LYS A 66 2.15 -0.89 -5.69
CA LYS A 66 2.95 -0.27 -6.77
C LYS A 66 2.51 1.17 -6.97
N GLU A 67 3.40 2.03 -7.44
CA GLU A 67 2.97 3.29 -8.08
C GLU A 67 2.12 2.94 -9.31
N SER A 68 1.01 3.67 -9.51
CA SER A 68 0.20 3.53 -10.72
C SER A 68 1.09 3.75 -11.95
N ASP A 69 0.91 2.90 -12.97
CA ASP A 69 1.75 2.81 -14.17
C ASP A 69 3.16 2.21 -13.98
N SER A 70 3.55 1.81 -12.76
CA SER A 70 4.80 1.07 -12.53
C SER A 70 4.58 -0.44 -12.59
N MET A 71 5.56 -1.14 -13.18
CA MET A 71 5.63 -2.60 -13.11
C MET A 71 6.31 -3.10 -11.84
N GLU A 72 7.04 -2.23 -11.15
CA GLU A 72 7.86 -2.57 -10.00
C GLU A 72 7.05 -2.48 -8.70
N THR A 73 7.26 -3.46 -7.83
CA THR A 73 6.68 -3.47 -6.50
C THR A 73 7.35 -2.40 -5.64
N LEU A 74 6.55 -1.51 -5.06
CA LEU A 74 7.01 -0.49 -4.13
C LEU A 74 7.09 -1.04 -2.71
N ILE A 75 6.00 -1.69 -2.26
CA ILE A 75 5.90 -2.32 -0.95
C ILE A 75 5.47 -3.78 -1.15
N PHE A 76 6.20 -4.69 -0.53
CA PHE A 76 5.85 -6.10 -0.41
C PHE A 76 5.54 -6.43 1.04
N VAL A 77 4.42 -7.11 1.31
CA VAL A 77 4.01 -7.53 2.65
C VAL A 77 3.74 -9.02 2.67
N GLU A 78 4.51 -9.78 3.43
CA GLU A 78 4.30 -11.22 3.67
C GLU A 78 3.46 -11.42 4.93
N PHE A 79 2.48 -12.32 4.91
CA PHE A 79 1.64 -12.65 6.07
C PHE A 79 1.93 -14.05 6.61
#